data_AF-A0A0F6WR23-F1
#
_entry.id   AF-A0A0F6WR23-F1
#
_cell.length_a   1.000
_cell.length_b   1.000
_cell.length_c   1.000
_cell.angle_alpha   90.00
_cell.angle_beta   90.00
_cell.angle_gamma   90.00
#
_symmetry.space_group_name_H-M   'P 1'
#
loop_
_entity.id
_entity.type
_entity.pdbx_description
1 polymer ?
#
loop_
_entity_poly.entity_id
_entity_poly.type
_entity_poly.pdbx_seq_one_letter_code
_entity_poly.pdbx_strand_id
1 'polypeptide(L)'
;MVMNAVKVRTGVPALMRSKAMFTCILFVLMCAPFLLFFLIALQSAEGTMHTLYLVAATLPGCGIVAAIGSMCVVWGRRRQAVLIVDDQVRIPGSGISFAIEELDTVQLWSDLKSGSYMALLPHHIKERANVTGVHSVQPYIVNFPSGAQPQPFELAEILLSEKPELNLDRLGRL
;
A
#
# COMPACT_ATOMS: atom_id res chain seq x y z
N MET A 1 2.47 -17.40 24.82
CA MET A 1 2.40 -15.93 24.89
C MET A 1 1.62 -15.52 23.66
N VAL A 2 0.42 -14.93 23.80
CA VAL A 2 -0.45 -14.65 22.64
C VAL A 2 0.16 -13.48 21.88
N MET A 3 0.71 -13.72 20.70
CA MET A 3 1.24 -12.66 19.83
C MET A 3 0.11 -11.67 19.48
N ASN A 4 0.36 -10.39 19.71
CA ASN A 4 -0.47 -9.35 19.12
C ASN A 4 -0.17 -9.27 17.62
N ALA A 5 -1.17 -9.59 16.81
CA ALA A 5 -1.08 -9.63 15.36
C ALA A 5 -0.43 -8.37 14.74
N VAL A 6 0.82 -8.47 14.27
CA VAL A 6 1.54 -7.36 13.64
C VAL A 6 1.26 -7.36 12.15
N LYS A 7 0.39 -6.44 11.72
CA LYS A 7 0.02 -6.26 10.32
C LYS A 7 0.80 -5.09 9.74
N VAL A 8 1.74 -5.39 8.84
CA VAL A 8 2.43 -4.36 8.07
C VAL A 8 1.48 -3.81 7.02
N ARG A 9 1.14 -2.53 7.14
CA ARG A 9 0.25 -1.80 6.23
C ARG A 9 0.94 -0.53 5.77
N THR A 10 0.53 0.02 4.63
CA THR A 10 0.85 1.42 4.28
C THR A 10 0.34 2.35 5.38
N GLY A 11 1.22 3.19 5.93
CA GLY A 11 0.83 4.25 6.87
C GLY A 11 -0.11 5.26 6.21
N VAL A 12 -1.09 5.73 6.98
CA VAL A 12 -2.08 6.76 6.60
C VAL A 12 -1.44 8.04 6.01
N PRO A 13 -0.32 8.59 6.54
CA PRO A 13 0.24 9.83 5.99
C PRO A 13 0.91 9.66 4.61
N ALA A 14 1.42 8.47 4.28
CA ALA A 14 2.00 8.19 2.96
C ALA A 14 0.92 8.03 1.88
N LEU A 15 -0.27 7.57 2.25
CA LEU A 15 -1.46 7.57 1.39
C LEU A 15 -1.92 8.99 1.06
N MET A 16 -1.87 9.92 2.03
CA MET A 16 -2.26 11.32 1.81
C MET A 16 -1.29 12.08 0.87
N ARG A 17 -0.02 11.66 0.78
CA ARG A 17 0.98 12.31 -0.08
C ARG A 17 1.09 11.71 -1.49
N SER A 18 0.17 10.81 -1.85
CA SER A 18 0.16 10.09 -3.12
C SER A 18 -0.20 10.98 -4.32
N LYS A 19 0.45 10.75 -5.47
CA LYS A 19 0.06 11.36 -6.76
C LYS A 19 -1.43 11.20 -7.08
N ALA A 20 -2.04 10.09 -6.66
CA ALA A 20 -3.47 9.83 -6.86
C ALA A 20 -4.37 10.83 -6.11
N MET A 21 -3.95 11.25 -4.93
CA MET A 21 -4.67 12.22 -4.08
C MET A 21 -4.54 13.62 -4.68
N PHE A 22 -3.34 13.97 -5.16
CA PHE A 22 -3.11 15.22 -5.91
C PHE A 22 -3.93 15.29 -7.20
N THR A 23 -3.97 14.22 -8.01
CA THR A 23 -4.81 14.18 -9.22
C THR A 23 -6.30 14.24 -8.90
N CYS A 24 -6.75 13.59 -7.82
CA CYS A 24 -8.15 13.66 -7.40
C CYS A 24 -8.53 15.09 -6.97
N ILE A 25 -7.69 15.74 -6.15
CA ILE A 25 -7.91 17.12 -5.72
C ILE A 25 -7.92 18.07 -6.92
N LEU A 26 -6.95 17.96 -7.83
CA LEU A 26 -6.87 18.79 -9.02
C LEU A 26 -8.12 18.62 -9.91
N PHE A 27 -8.55 17.36 -10.10
CA PHE A 27 -9.72 17.06 -10.91
C PHE A 27 -11.01 17.59 -10.28
N VAL A 28 -11.20 17.42 -8.97
CA VAL A 28 -12.34 17.98 -8.24
C VAL A 28 -12.31 19.51 -8.27
N LEU A 29 -11.16 20.15 -8.06
CA LEU A 29 -11.02 21.60 -8.17
C LEU A 29 -11.34 22.13 -9.57
N MET A 30 -11.04 21.37 -10.60
CA MET A 30 -11.38 21.74 -11.98
C MET A 30 -12.87 21.55 -12.25
N CYS A 31 -13.48 20.43 -11.85
CA CYS A 31 -14.87 20.10 -12.17
C CYS A 31 -15.91 20.79 -11.27
N ALA A 32 -15.58 21.06 -10.01
CA ALA A 32 -16.47 21.71 -9.05
C ALA A 32 -16.99 23.09 -9.49
N PRO A 33 -16.16 24.03 -10.02
CA PRO A 33 -16.67 25.32 -10.47
C PRO A 33 -17.60 25.20 -11.67
N PHE A 34 -17.35 24.27 -12.61
CA PHE A 34 -18.27 24.00 -13.72
C PHE A 34 -19.59 23.41 -13.23
N LEU A 35 -19.54 22.45 -12.30
CA LEU A 35 -20.73 21.89 -11.68
C LEU A 35 -21.56 22.98 -10.99
N LEU A 36 -20.93 23.82 -10.15
CA LEU A 36 -21.59 24.93 -9.47
C LEU A 36 -22.17 25.93 -10.47
N PHE A 37 -21.44 26.30 -11.51
CA PHE A 37 -21.92 27.20 -12.55
C PHE A 37 -23.17 26.64 -13.24
N PHE A 38 -23.16 25.37 -13.64
CA PHE A 38 -24.32 24.75 -14.27
C PHE A 38 -25.50 24.59 -13.31
N LEU A 39 -25.27 24.29 -12.03
CA LEU A 39 -26.34 24.20 -11.03
C LEU A 39 -26.97 25.57 -10.72
N ILE A 40 -26.18 26.64 -10.66
CA ILE A 40 -26.69 28.01 -10.49
C ILE A 40 -27.45 28.45 -11.74
N ALA A 41 -26.91 28.16 -12.94
CA ALA A 41 -27.58 28.47 -14.20
C ALA A 41 -28.90 27.67 -14.36
N LEU A 42 -28.95 26.45 -13.84
CA LEU A 42 -30.14 25.60 -13.83
C LEU A 42 -31.29 26.22 -13.02
N GLN A 43 -31.00 26.88 -11.90
CA GLN A 43 -32.03 27.53 -11.07
C GLN A 43 -32.77 28.65 -11.80
N SER A 44 -32.10 29.30 -12.75
CA SER A 44 -32.63 30.44 -13.51
C SER A 44 -33.17 30.04 -14.89
N ALA A 45 -33.13 28.75 -15.23
CA ALA A 45 -33.45 28.27 -16.57
C ALA A 45 -34.84 27.65 -16.64
N GLU A 46 -35.59 27.97 -17.70
CA GLU A 46 -36.90 27.38 -18.00
C GLU A 46 -36.89 26.62 -19.33
N GLY A 47 -37.82 25.67 -19.48
CA GLY A 47 -38.02 24.91 -20.71
C GLY A 47 -36.78 24.14 -21.16
N THR A 48 -36.46 24.22 -22.46
CA THR A 48 -35.36 23.45 -23.09
C THR A 48 -33.98 23.79 -22.50
N MET A 49 -33.75 25.02 -22.03
CA MET A 49 -32.47 25.41 -21.41
C MET A 49 -32.26 24.69 -20.07
N HIS A 50 -33.32 24.44 -19.31
CA HIS A 50 -33.24 23.67 -18.07
C HIS A 50 -32.76 22.23 -18.35
N THR A 51 -33.29 21.57 -19.39
CA THR A 51 -32.83 20.23 -19.77
C THR A 51 -31.37 20.22 -20.24
N LEU A 52 -30.93 21.24 -20.97
CA LEU A 52 -29.55 21.34 -21.45
C LEU A 52 -28.56 21.57 -20.30
N TYR A 53 -28.88 22.45 -19.34
CA TYR A 53 -28.05 22.65 -18.16
C TYR A 53 -28.02 21.43 -17.25
N LEU A 54 -29.12 20.68 -17.15
CA LEU A 54 -29.16 19.43 -16.40
C LEU A 54 -28.22 18.40 -17.03
N VAL A 55 -28.30 18.19 -18.35
CA VAL A 55 -27.37 17.29 -19.06
C VAL A 55 -25.93 17.78 -18.92
N ALA A 56 -25.68 19.09 -19.07
CA ALA A 56 -24.34 19.67 -18.89
C ALA A 56 -23.78 19.48 -17.48
N ALA A 57 -24.61 19.53 -16.44
CA ALA A 57 -24.21 19.28 -15.05
C ALA A 57 -23.90 17.80 -14.76
N THR A 58 -24.49 16.86 -15.51
CA THR A 58 -24.22 15.43 -15.32
C THR A 58 -22.77 15.07 -15.64
N LEU A 59 -22.15 15.69 -16.65
CA LEU A 59 -20.75 15.42 -17.03
C LEU A 59 -19.76 15.69 -15.88
N PRO A 60 -19.69 16.91 -15.31
CA PRO A 60 -18.80 17.19 -14.19
C PRO A 60 -19.21 16.41 -12.93
N GLY A 61 -20.51 16.14 -12.72
CA GLY A 61 -20.98 15.29 -11.62
C GLY A 61 -20.43 13.86 -11.70
N CYS A 62 -20.60 13.21 -12.84
CA CYS A 62 -20.05 11.88 -13.11
C CYS A 62 -18.52 11.86 -12.99
N GLY A 63 -17.84 12.90 -13.48
CA GLY A 63 -16.40 13.05 -13.34
C GLY A 63 -15.95 13.04 -11.88
N ILE A 64 -16.60 13.83 -11.01
CA ILE A 64 -16.27 13.89 -9.57
C ILE A 64 -16.50 12.53 -8.92
N VAL A 65 -17.63 11.87 -9.20
CA VAL A 65 -17.94 10.54 -8.66
C VAL A 65 -16.89 9.51 -9.10
N ALA A 66 -16.51 9.51 -10.38
CA ALA A 66 -15.47 8.62 -10.90
C ALA A 66 -14.09 8.89 -10.27
N ALA A 67 -13.74 10.16 -10.06
CA ALA A 67 -12.49 10.55 -9.40
C ALA A 67 -12.45 10.03 -7.95
N ILE A 68 -13.51 10.26 -7.17
CA ILE A 68 -13.63 9.76 -5.80
C ILE A 68 -13.59 8.23 -5.78
N GLY A 69 -14.34 7.56 -6.66
CA GLY A 69 -14.35 6.11 -6.79
C GLY A 69 -12.95 5.55 -7.09
N SER A 70 -12.23 6.14 -8.04
CA SER A 70 -10.85 5.75 -8.37
C SER A 70 -9.90 5.92 -7.17
N MET A 71 -10.07 7.00 -6.39
CA MET A 71 -9.30 7.23 -5.18
C MET A 71 -9.57 6.16 -4.12
N CYS A 72 -10.84 5.79 -3.92
CA CYS A 72 -11.23 4.71 -3.00
C CYS A 72 -10.64 3.36 -3.43
N VAL A 73 -10.65 3.03 -4.73
CA VAL A 73 -10.04 1.79 -5.23
C VAL A 73 -8.53 1.78 -5.04
N VAL A 74 -7.84 2.88 -5.36
CA VAL A 74 -6.39 3.00 -5.15
C VAL A 74 -6.05 2.90 -3.67
N TRP A 75 -6.85 3.53 -2.81
CA TRP A 75 -6.69 3.42 -1.37
C TRP A 75 -6.88 1.98 -0.89
N GLY A 76 -7.95 1.31 -1.33
CA GLY A 76 -8.24 -0.08 -0.99
C GLY A 76 -7.12 -1.03 -1.41
N ARG A 77 -6.60 -0.88 -2.64
CA ARG A 77 -5.45 -1.66 -3.13
C ARG A 77 -4.17 -1.39 -2.35
N ARG A 78 -3.88 -0.13 -2.03
CA ARG A 78 -2.65 0.23 -1.29
C ARG A 78 -2.70 -0.15 0.18
N ARG A 79 -3.89 -0.25 0.78
CA ARG A 79 -4.09 -0.62 2.19
C ARG A 79 -4.07 -2.14 2.43
N GLN A 80 -3.89 -2.96 1.40
CA GLN A 80 -3.72 -4.40 1.58
C GLN A 80 -2.47 -4.67 2.42
N ALA A 81 -2.60 -5.51 3.44
CA ALA A 81 -1.48 -5.89 4.29
C ALA A 81 -0.49 -6.69 3.46
N VAL A 82 0.76 -6.21 3.37
CA VAL A 82 1.80 -6.88 2.58
C VAL A 82 2.45 -8.00 3.38
N LEU A 83 2.34 -7.94 4.70
CA LEU A 83 2.85 -8.93 5.63
C LEU A 83 1.97 -8.96 6.89
N ILE A 84 1.62 -10.18 7.31
CA ILE A 84 0.86 -10.44 8.53
C ILE A 84 1.73 -11.36 9.37
N VAL A 85 2.13 -10.91 10.55
CA VAL A 85 2.96 -11.65 11.50
C VAL A 85 2.14 -11.85 12.78
N ASP A 86 1.56 -13.03 12.89
CA ASP A 86 0.86 -13.53 14.08
C ASP A 86 1.62 -14.81 14.53
N ASP A 87 0.98 -15.86 15.05
CA ASP A 87 1.62 -17.19 15.25
C ASP A 87 2.19 -17.79 13.94
N GLN A 88 1.75 -17.27 12.80
CA GLN A 88 2.26 -17.60 11.48
C GLN A 88 2.67 -16.32 10.73
N VAL A 89 3.79 -16.41 10.02
CA VAL A 89 4.23 -15.41 9.06
C VAL A 89 3.50 -15.68 7.74
N ARG A 90 2.68 -14.72 7.29
CA ARG A 90 1.94 -14.81 6.03
C ARG A 90 2.32 -13.68 5.10
N ILE A 91 2.68 -14.02 3.87
CA ILE A 91 3.00 -13.11 2.79
C ILE A 91 1.91 -13.23 1.71
N PRO A 92 0.86 -12.38 1.73
CA PRO A 92 -0.26 -12.51 0.80
C PRO A 92 0.13 -12.36 -0.66
N GLY A 93 1.21 -11.62 -0.97
CA GLY A 93 1.68 -11.40 -2.34
C GLY A 93 2.26 -12.64 -3.01
N SER A 94 2.83 -13.57 -2.24
CA SER A 94 3.39 -14.84 -2.73
C SER A 94 2.55 -16.06 -2.36
N GLY A 95 1.58 -15.90 -1.44
CA GLY A 95 0.74 -16.99 -0.95
C GLY A 95 1.45 -17.89 0.08
N ILE A 96 2.66 -17.55 0.50
CA ILE A 96 3.43 -18.32 1.46
C ILE A 96 2.96 -18.02 2.89
N SER A 97 2.79 -19.09 3.66
CA SER A 97 2.55 -19.05 5.09
C SER A 97 3.41 -20.08 5.80
N PHE A 98 4.10 -19.70 6.86
CA PHE A 98 4.87 -20.61 7.70
C PHE A 98 4.81 -20.19 9.17
N ALA A 99 5.12 -21.11 10.09
CA ALA A 99 5.11 -20.82 11.51
C ALA A 99 6.28 -19.90 11.88
N ILE A 100 6.07 -18.95 12.80
CA ILE A 100 7.16 -18.06 13.26
C ILE A 100 8.32 -18.83 13.93
N GLU A 101 8.02 -20.01 14.47
CA GLU A 101 8.99 -20.95 15.03
C GLU A 101 9.98 -21.44 13.96
N GLU A 102 9.55 -21.55 12.71
CA GLU A 102 10.41 -21.95 11.60
C GLU A 102 11.27 -20.79 11.07
N LEU A 103 10.95 -19.53 11.42
CA LEU A 103 11.70 -18.35 10.97
C LEU A 103 13.11 -18.34 11.55
N ASP A 104 14.13 -18.41 10.69
CA ASP A 104 15.52 -18.51 11.12
C ASP A 104 16.30 -17.23 10.81
N THR A 105 16.07 -16.65 9.63
CA THR A 105 16.83 -15.50 9.16
C THR A 105 15.93 -14.45 8.52
N VAL A 106 16.20 -13.20 8.85
CA VAL A 106 15.61 -12.02 8.23
C VAL A 106 16.69 -11.27 7.48
N GLN A 107 16.46 -11.00 6.19
CA GLN A 107 17.37 -10.20 5.38
C GLN A 107 16.70 -8.90 4.97
N LEU A 108 17.33 -7.76 5.25
CA LEU A 108 16.84 -6.43 4.94
C LEU A 108 17.74 -5.77 3.88
N TRP A 109 17.11 -5.22 2.83
CA TRP A 109 17.81 -4.39 1.85
C TRP A 109 16.91 -3.28 1.31
N SER A 110 17.51 -2.35 0.57
CA SER A 110 16.82 -1.25 -0.08
C SER A 110 17.29 -1.10 -1.53
N ASP A 111 16.35 -0.91 -2.44
CA ASP A 111 16.62 -0.57 -3.84
C ASP A 111 16.28 0.91 -4.06
N LEU A 112 17.14 1.62 -4.79
CA LEU A 112 16.95 3.02 -5.20
C LEU A 112 15.69 3.23 -6.05
N LYS A 113 15.28 2.24 -6.83
CA LYS A 113 14.11 2.35 -7.71
C LYS A 113 12.80 1.92 -7.06
N SER A 114 12.87 0.95 -6.15
CA SER A 114 11.72 0.06 -5.92
C SER A 114 11.29 -0.05 -4.44
N GLY A 115 12.07 0.51 -3.51
CA GLY A 115 11.70 0.62 -2.10
C GLY A 115 12.55 -0.26 -1.17
N SER A 116 12.04 -0.48 0.05
CA SER A 116 12.67 -1.34 1.05
C SER A 116 12.12 -2.76 0.96
N TYR A 117 12.99 -3.74 1.10
CA TYR A 117 12.65 -5.15 0.99
C TYR A 117 13.08 -5.90 2.24
N MET A 118 12.32 -6.94 2.57
CA MET A 118 12.64 -7.88 3.63
C MET A 118 12.39 -9.29 3.13
N ALA A 119 13.37 -10.18 3.23
CA ALA A 119 13.15 -11.61 3.07
C ALA A 119 12.99 -12.24 4.45
N LEU A 120 11.93 -13.03 4.63
CA LEU A 120 11.68 -13.81 5.83
C LEU A 120 11.92 -15.28 5.51
N LEU A 121 13.09 -15.80 5.90
CA LEU A 121 13.57 -17.11 5.48
C LEU A 121 13.39 -18.13 6.61
N PRO A 122 12.60 -19.20 6.38
CA PRO A 122 12.49 -20.29 7.34
C PRO A 122 13.75 -21.17 7.32
N HIS A 123 13.98 -21.92 8.41
CA HIS A 123 15.19 -22.70 8.65
C HIS A 123 15.53 -23.71 7.54
N HIS A 124 14.52 -24.21 6.83
CA HIS A 124 14.71 -25.16 5.73
C HIS A 124 15.28 -24.50 4.44
N ILE A 125 15.23 -23.17 4.34
CA ILE A 125 15.75 -22.42 3.19
C ILE A 125 17.17 -21.94 3.49
N LYS A 126 18.14 -22.56 2.81
CA LYS A 126 19.57 -22.20 2.90
C LYS A 126 19.98 -21.08 1.93
N GLU A 127 19.11 -20.75 0.98
CA GLU A 127 19.34 -19.72 -0.03
C GLU A 127 19.28 -18.32 0.61
N ARG A 128 20.15 -17.42 0.16
CA ARG A 128 20.32 -16.07 0.71
C ARG A 128 20.36 -15.06 -0.42
N ALA A 129 19.67 -13.93 -0.28
CA ALA A 129 19.63 -12.88 -1.31
C ALA A 129 21.04 -12.41 -1.72
N ASN A 130 21.98 -12.32 -0.78
CA ASN A 130 23.35 -11.89 -1.02
C ASN A 130 24.23 -12.95 -1.73
N VAL A 131 23.93 -14.24 -1.56
CA VAL A 131 24.80 -15.34 -2.02
C VAL A 131 24.23 -16.02 -3.26
N THR A 132 22.96 -16.42 -3.20
CA THR A 132 22.28 -17.16 -4.27
C THR A 132 21.45 -16.24 -5.17
N GLY A 133 21.40 -14.95 -4.85
CA GLY A 133 20.69 -13.93 -5.60
C GLY A 133 19.20 -13.83 -5.23
N VAL A 134 18.63 -12.66 -5.51
CA VAL A 134 17.26 -12.29 -5.09
C VAL A 134 16.17 -13.22 -5.66
N HIS A 135 16.38 -13.80 -6.84
CA HIS A 135 15.41 -14.70 -7.48
C HIS A 135 15.13 -15.99 -6.69
N SER A 136 16.16 -16.53 -6.05
CA SER A 136 16.08 -17.78 -5.28
C SER A 136 15.14 -17.66 -4.07
N VAL A 137 15.20 -16.51 -3.40
CA VAL A 137 14.38 -16.20 -2.22
C VAL A 137 13.10 -15.43 -2.55
N GLN A 138 12.81 -15.15 -3.82
CA GLN A 138 11.72 -14.30 -4.30
C GLN A 138 10.34 -14.57 -3.66
N PRO A 139 9.93 -15.82 -3.44
CA PRO A 139 8.65 -16.12 -2.79
C PRO A 139 8.57 -15.66 -1.33
N TYR A 140 9.70 -15.50 -0.66
CA TYR A 140 9.83 -15.10 0.74
C TYR A 140 10.09 -13.60 0.92
N ILE A 141 10.12 -12.85 -0.19
CA ILE A 141 10.39 -11.41 -0.19
C ILE A 141 9.09 -10.64 -0.01
N VAL A 142 9.14 -9.68 0.90
CA VAL A 142 8.12 -8.67 1.14
C VAL A 142 8.65 -7.33 0.68
N ASN A 143 7.92 -6.67 -0.22
CA ASN A 143 8.20 -5.29 -0.62
C ASN A 143 7.45 -4.30 0.28
N PHE A 144 8.18 -3.50 1.05
CA PHE A 144 7.57 -2.52 1.95
C PHE A 144 7.16 -1.28 1.15
N PRO A 145 5.87 -0.91 1.18
CA PRO A 145 5.44 0.30 0.52
C PRO A 145 6.01 1.53 1.26
N SER A 146 6.19 2.64 0.55
CA SER A 146 6.70 3.88 1.13
C SER A 146 5.83 4.33 2.31
N GLY A 147 6.44 4.50 3.49
CA GLY A 147 5.75 4.86 4.72
C GLY A 147 4.95 3.72 5.36
N ALA A 148 5.34 2.46 5.16
CA ALA A 148 4.82 1.32 5.90
C ALA A 148 4.90 1.53 7.42
N GLN A 149 3.87 1.06 8.12
CA GLN A 149 3.82 0.96 9.57
C GLN A 149 3.54 -0.50 9.96
N PRO A 150 4.41 -1.14 10.76
CA PRO A 150 5.75 -0.69 11.17
C PRO A 150 6.74 -0.55 10.00
N GLN A 151 7.79 0.25 10.19
CA GLN A 151 8.90 0.33 9.22
C GLN A 151 9.67 -1.00 9.17
N PRO A 152 10.40 -1.32 8.08
CA PRO A 152 11.17 -2.57 7.98
C PRO A 152 12.11 -2.81 9.18
N PHE A 153 12.76 -1.75 9.66
CA PHE A 153 13.65 -1.80 10.83
C PHE A 153 12.88 -2.03 12.14
N GLU A 154 11.79 -1.30 12.36
CA GLU A 154 10.92 -1.48 13.53
C GLU A 154 10.35 -2.91 13.57
N LEU A 155 9.95 -3.45 12.41
CA LEU A 155 9.46 -4.83 12.34
C LEU A 155 10.57 -5.84 12.68
N ALA A 156 11.79 -5.62 12.20
CA ALA A 156 12.92 -6.47 12.55
C ALA A 156 13.24 -6.42 14.04
N GLU A 157 13.14 -5.24 14.67
CA GLU A 157 13.30 -5.10 16.13
C GLU A 157 12.19 -5.82 16.90
N ILE A 158 10.93 -5.72 16.44
CA ILE A 158 9.81 -6.46 17.03
C ILE A 158 10.04 -7.97 16.91
N LEU A 159 10.48 -8.45 15.74
CA LEU A 159 10.80 -9.87 15.52
C LEU A 159 11.97 -10.34 16.38
N LEU A 160 13.02 -9.54 16.53
CA LEU A 160 14.15 -9.84 17.41
C LEU A 160 13.77 -9.83 18.90
N SER A 161 12.83 -8.96 19.30
CA SER A 161 12.33 -8.92 20.68
C SER A 161 11.54 -10.18 21.04
N GLU A 162 10.78 -10.71 20.09
CA GLU A 162 10.00 -11.95 20.27
C GLU A 162 10.88 -13.21 20.10
N LYS A 163 11.82 -13.20 19.14
CA LYS A 163 12.73 -14.30 18.86
C LYS A 163 14.19 -13.82 18.85
N PRO A 164 14.87 -13.84 20.01
CA PRO A 164 16.24 -13.31 20.13
C PRO A 164 17.29 -14.09 19.33
N GLU A 165 17.00 -15.36 19.02
CA GLU A 165 17.89 -16.26 18.26
C GLU A 165 17.85 -16.00 16.74
N LEU A 166 17.04 -15.05 16.29
CA LEU A 166 16.79 -14.81 14.88
C LEU A 166 17.98 -14.07 14.24
N ASN A 167 18.50 -14.61 13.13
CA ASN A 167 19.60 -13.99 12.41
C ASN A 167 19.13 -12.79 11.59
N LEU A 168 19.66 -11.59 11.90
CA LEU A 168 19.35 -10.37 11.16
C LEU A 168 20.49 -9.98 10.23
N ASP A 169 20.32 -10.19 8.93
CA ASP A 169 21.24 -9.73 7.89
C ASP A 169 20.81 -8.37 7.33
N ARG A 170 21.66 -7.36 7.49
CA ARG A 170 21.48 -6.04 6.87
C ARG A 170 22.35 -5.97 5.62
N LEU A 171 21.74 -6.25 4.47
CA LEU A 171 22.45 -6.27 3.18
C LEU A 171 22.64 -4.86 2.59
N GLY A 172 22.01 -3.84 3.19
CA GLY A 172 22.18 -2.44 2.79
C GLY A 172 21.47 -2.14 1.48
N ARG A 173 22.20 -1.62 0.49
CA ARG A 173 21.69 -1.42 -0.87
C ARG A 173 22.17 -2.57 -1.75
N LEU A 174 21.21 -3.28 -2.35
CA LEU A 174 21.44 -4.29 -3.39
C LEU A 174 21.03 -3.72 -4.75
#